data_AF-A0A8S2WTT6-F1
#
_entry.id   AF-A0A8S2WTT6-F1
#
_cell.length_a   1.000
_cell.length_b   1.000
_cell.length_c   1.000
_cell.angle_alpha   90.00
_cell.angle_beta   90.00
_cell.angle_gamma   90.00
#
_symmetry.space_group_name_H-M   'P 1'
#
loop_
_entity.id
_entity.type
_entity.pdbx_description
1 polymer ?
#
loop_
_entity_poly.entity_id
_entity_poly.type
_entity_poly.pdbx_seq_one_letter_code
_entity_poly.pdbx_strand_id
1 'polypeptide(L)' 'IVHSYRGTGGIFEVCWNSRGTRVGASASDGTVCVLDLRK' A
#
# COMPACT_ATOMS: atom_id res chain seq x y z
N ILE A 1 -15.54 5.22 4.09
CA ILE A 1 -15.26 4.48 2.85
C ILE A 1 -14.10 3.54 3.15
N VAL A 2 -14.15 2.28 2.72
CA VAL A 2 -13.05 1.33 2.87
C VAL A 2 -12.44 1.09 1.50
N HIS A 3 -11.15 1.37 1.37
CA HIS A 3 -10.37 1.03 0.17
C HIS A 3 -9.65 -0.29 0.41
N SER A 4 -9.74 -1.19 -0.56
CA SER A 4 -9.11 -2.50 -0.49
C SER A 4 -8.21 -2.70 -1.70
N TYR A 5 -7.03 -3.24 -1.45
CA TYR A 5 -6.10 -3.66 -2.48
C TYR A 5 -5.67 -5.09 -2.19
N ARG A 6 -5.68 -5.95 -3.21
CA ARG A 6 -5.24 -7.34 -3.11
C ARG A 6 -3.99 -7.52 -3.96
N GLY A 7 -2.85 -7.64 -3.30
CA GLY A 7 -1.58 -8.03 -3.93
C GLY A 7 -1.46 -9.54 -4.11
N THR A 8 -0.36 -9.97 -4.72
CA THR A 8 -0.05 -11.37 -5.01
C THR A 8 0.82 -12.04 -3.93
N GLY A 9 1.64 -11.27 -3.22
CA GLY A 9 2.46 -11.72 -2.10
C GLY A 9 1.94 -11.34 -0.72
N GLY A 10 2.56 -11.93 0.32
CA GLY A 10 2.36 -11.51 1.71
C GLY A 10 3.01 -10.15 1.96
N ILE A 11 2.35 -9.30 2.75
CA ILE A 11 2.83 -7.96 3.05
C ILE A 11 3.78 -8.00 4.24
N PHE A 12 4.97 -7.39 4.10
CA PHE A 12 5.95 -7.29 5.18
C PHE A 12 5.83 -5.98 5.96
N GLU A 13 5.76 -4.86 5.24
CA GLU A 13 5.69 -3.53 5.83
C GLU A 13 4.68 -2.67 5.08
N VAL A 14 4.02 -1.78 5.84
CA VAL A 14 3.12 -0.75 5.31
C VAL A 14 3.47 0.58 5.95
N CYS A 15 3.58 1.63 5.14
CA CYS A 15 3.88 2.98 5.63
C CYS A 15 3.03 4.04 4.92
N TRP A 16 2.67 5.07 5.68
CA TRP A 16 2.00 6.25 5.16
C TRP A 16 3.01 7.31 4.73
N ASN A 17 2.71 8.03 3.64
CA ASN A 17 3.45 9.25 3.39
C ASN A 17 3.14 10.31 4.46
N SER A 18 4.02 11.29 4.64
CA SER A 18 3.88 12.34 5.67
C SER A 18 2.58 13.15 5.58
N ARG A 19 1.99 13.21 4.38
CA ARG A 19 0.73 13.92 4.14
C ARG A 19 -0.51 13.09 4.48
N GLY A 20 -0.37 11.79 4.75
CA GLY A 20 -1.48 10.89 5.06
C GLY A 20 -2.39 10.56 3.87
N THR A 21 -1.89 10.69 2.65
CA THR A 21 -2.70 10.58 1.42
C THR A 21 -2.32 9.42 0.53
N ARG A 22 -1.19 8.77 0.83
CA ARG A 22 -0.73 7.58 0.13
C ARG A 22 -0.25 6.54 1.11
N VAL A 23 -0.47 5.28 0.74
CA VAL A 23 0.04 4.11 1.45
C VAL A 23 1.02 3.38 0.54
N GLY A 24 2.21 3.10 1.04
CA GLY A 24 3.16 2.18 0.43
C GLY A 24 3.12 0.82 1.13
N ALA A 25 3.21 -0.28 0.38
CA ALA A 25 3.31 -1.63 0.91
C ALA A 25 4.38 -2.43 0.16
N SER A 26 5.25 -3.14 0.91
CA SER A 26 6.23 -4.07 0.35
C SER A 26 5.72 -5.51 0.44
N ALA A 27 5.92 -6.29 -0.62
CA ALA A 27 5.37 -7.64 -0.74
C ALA A 27 6.45 -8.70 -1.00
N SER A 28 6.16 -9.93 -0.58
CA SER A 28 7.07 -11.09 -0.71
C SER A 28 7.31 -11.56 -2.14
N ASP A 29 6.51 -11.08 -3.10
CA ASP A 29 6.68 -11.33 -4.53
C ASP A 29 7.69 -10.38 -5.19
N GLY A 30 8.37 -9.54 -4.40
CA GLY A 30 9.35 -8.58 -4.87
C GLY A 30 8.74 -7.26 -5.36
N THR A 31 7.43 -7.08 -5.21
CA THR A 31 6.75 -5.84 -5.61
C THR A 31 6.64 -4.83 -4.47
N VAL A 32 6.51 -3.56 -4.84
CA VAL A 32 6.11 -2.47 -3.95
C VAL A 32 4.91 -1.77 -4.57
N CYS A 33 3.83 -1.64 -3.80
CA CYS A 33 2.60 -1.00 -4.25
C CYS A 33 2.45 0.36 -3.59
N VAL A 34 1.99 1.36 -4.33
CA VAL A 34 1.64 2.69 -3.80
C VAL A 34 0.20 3.01 -4.15
N LEU A 35 -0.62 3.19 -3.12
CA LEU A 35 -2.04 3.52 -3.24
C LEU A 35 -2.24 5.00 -2.96
N ASP A 36 -2.87 5.73 -3.89
CA ASP A 36 -3.31 7.12 -3.67
C ASP A 36 -4.77 7.14 -3.22
N LEU A 37 -5.02 7.74 -2.06
CA LEU A 37 -6.30 7.72 -1.37
C LEU A 37 -6.99 9.09 -1.38
N ARG A 38 -6.55 10.02 -2.24
CA ARG A 38 -7.19 11.34 -2.40
C ARG A 38 -8.45 11.33 -3.27
N LYS A 39 -8.92 10.17 -3.73
CA LYS A 39 -10.16 10.03 -4.47
C LYS A 39 -11.19 9.27 -3.66
#